data_AF-F1SZT9-F1
#
_entry.id   AF-F1SZT9-F1
#
_cell.length_a   1.000
_cell.length_b   1.000
_cell.length_c   1.000
_cell.angle_alpha   90.00
_cell.angle_beta   90.00
_cell.angle_gamma   90.00
#
_symmetry.space_group_name_H-M   'P 1'
#
loop_
_entity.id
_entity.type
_entity.pdbx_description
1 polymer ?
#
loop_
_entity_poly.entity_id
_entity_poly.type
_entity_poly.pdbx_seq_one_letter_code
_entity_poly.pdbx_strand_id
1 'polypeptide(L)'
;MMSLNSFNKKKDEEMKENYQATLDGKTKRSSDDFLSKISRKESERKRSITFSITESQLKKMDKKALENGFKNRSEFLSSIIDAI
;
A
#
# COMPACT_ATOMS: atom_id res chain seq x y z
N MET A 1 -14.43 -54.11 27.82
CA MET A 1 -13.08 -53.55 27.68
C MET A 1 -12.74 -53.45 26.21
N MET A 2 -12.71 -52.26 25.62
CA MET A 2 -12.13 -52.07 24.28
C MET A 2 -10.67 -51.65 24.45
N SER A 3 -9.79 -52.47 23.90
CA SER A 3 -8.34 -52.40 23.97
C SER A 3 -7.78 -51.15 23.28
N LEU A 4 -6.88 -50.44 23.95
CA LEU A 4 -6.21 -49.21 23.51
C LEU A 4 -5.14 -49.46 22.43
N ASN A 5 -5.29 -50.50 21.61
CA ASN A 5 -4.25 -50.97 20.70
C ASN A 5 -4.71 -50.88 19.24
N SER A 6 -4.70 -49.67 18.69
CA SER A 6 -4.24 -49.46 17.31
C SER A 6 -4.01 -47.96 17.05
N PHE A 7 -3.02 -47.37 17.73
CA PHE A 7 -2.36 -46.19 17.17
C PHE A 7 -1.68 -46.64 15.88
N ASN A 8 -2.24 -46.20 14.77
CA ASN A 8 -1.92 -46.69 13.44
C ASN A 8 -0.56 -46.10 13.03
N LYS A 9 0.55 -46.76 13.41
CA LYS A 9 1.94 -46.30 13.23
C LYS A 9 2.23 -45.75 11.82
N LYS A 10 1.61 -46.31 10.79
CA LYS A 10 1.74 -45.85 9.40
C LYS A 10 1.24 -44.42 9.19
N LYS A 11 0.14 -44.03 9.84
CA LYS A 11 -0.42 -42.68 9.74
C LYS A 11 0.43 -41.64 10.47
N ASP A 12 1.06 -42.04 11.57
CA ASP A 12 1.94 -41.16 12.34
C ASP A 12 3.26 -40.86 11.60
N GLU A 13 3.77 -41.83 10.83
CA GLU A 13 4.94 -41.63 9.96
C GLU A 13 4.62 -40.74 8.75
N GLU A 14 3.49 -40.96 8.05
CA GLU A 14 3.02 -40.07 6.97
C GLU A 14 2.83 -38.63 7.43
N MET A 15 2.27 -38.44 8.63
CA MET A 15 2.10 -37.11 9.20
C MET A 15 3.46 -36.45 9.46
N LYS A 16 4.43 -37.18 10.05
CA LYS A 16 5.78 -36.66 10.28
C LYS A 16 6.50 -36.25 9.00
N GLU A 17 6.45 -37.08 7.95
CA GLU A 17 7.04 -36.74 6.66
C GLU A 17 6.38 -35.50 6.03
N ASN A 18 5.05 -35.39 6.10
CA ASN A 18 4.33 -34.21 5.61
C ASN A 18 4.69 -32.94 6.38
N TYR A 19 4.86 -33.02 7.70
CA TYR A 19 5.29 -31.87 8.51
C TYR A 19 6.72 -31.45 8.17
N GLN A 20 7.64 -32.41 7.93
CA GLN A 20 9.02 -32.11 7.52
C GLN A 20 9.09 -31.51 6.12
N ALA A 21 8.34 -32.03 5.15
CA ALA A 21 8.26 -31.45 3.81
C ALA A 21 7.75 -29.99 3.82
N THR A 22 6.86 -29.65 4.76
CA THR A 22 6.34 -28.29 4.92
C THR A 22 7.35 -27.35 5.59
N LEU A 23 8.21 -27.86 6.47
CA LEU A 23 9.28 -27.10 7.15
C LEU A 23 10.53 -26.91 6.27
N ASP A 24 10.87 -27.91 5.47
CA ASP A 24 12.00 -27.87 4.51
C ASP A 24 11.65 -27.15 3.20
N GLY A 25 10.36 -26.88 2.97
CA GLY A 25 9.82 -25.93 1.99
C GLY A 25 10.17 -24.47 2.28
N LYS A 26 11.38 -24.20 2.80
CA LYS A 26 12.06 -22.90 2.83
C LYS A 26 12.32 -22.42 1.41
N THR A 27 11.25 -22.10 0.68
CA THR A 27 11.36 -21.01 -0.26
C THR A 27 11.33 -19.76 0.61
N LYS A 28 12.51 -19.27 1.00
CA LYS A 28 12.69 -17.84 1.27
C LYS A 28 12.31 -17.13 -0.04
N ARG A 29 11.01 -17.00 -0.31
CA ARG A 29 10.52 -16.00 -1.25
C ARG A 29 10.85 -14.71 -0.56
N SER A 30 11.97 -14.14 -0.98
CA SER A 30 12.49 -12.89 -0.46
C SER A 30 11.32 -11.92 -0.34
N SER A 31 10.98 -11.55 0.88
CA SER A 31 10.02 -10.50 1.18
C SER A 31 10.38 -9.20 0.44
N ASP A 32 11.67 -9.04 0.10
CA ASP A 32 12.19 -7.91 -0.65
C ASP A 32 11.69 -7.90 -2.09
N ASP A 33 11.42 -9.07 -2.70
CA ASP A 33 10.92 -9.20 -4.08
C ASP A 33 9.43 -8.86 -4.21
N PHE A 34 8.67 -9.01 -3.13
CA PHE A 34 7.28 -8.58 -3.06
C PHE A 34 7.19 -7.06 -2.78
N LEU A 35 8.02 -6.55 -1.87
CA LEU A 35 8.12 -5.12 -1.58
C LEU A 35 8.64 -4.30 -2.77
N SER A 36 9.61 -4.83 -3.53
CA SER A 36 10.13 -4.18 -4.74
C SER A 36 9.08 -4.05 -5.85
N LYS A 37 8.11 -4.97 -5.91
CA LYS A 37 6.97 -4.93 -6.83
C LYS A 37 5.84 -4.01 -6.36
N ILE A 38 5.64 -3.85 -5.05
CA ILE A 38 4.65 -2.90 -4.50
C ILE A 38 5.11 -1.44 -4.69
N SER A 39 6.42 -1.17 -4.66
CA SER A 39 6.96 0.18 -4.75
C SER A 39 6.89 0.83 -6.14
N ARG A 40 6.40 0.12 -7.18
CA ARG A 40 6.25 0.65 -8.55
C ARG A 40 4.80 0.92 -8.94
N LYS A 41 3.95 1.37 -8.00
CA LYS A 41 2.83 2.21 -8.42
C LYS A 41 3.45 3.48 -8.99
N GLU A 42 3.24 3.75 -10.28
CA GLU A 42 3.47 5.06 -10.88
C GLU A 42 2.59 6.06 -10.13
N SER A 43 3.05 6.53 -8.97
CA SER A 43 2.48 7.69 -8.33
C SER A 43 2.76 8.85 -9.27
N GLU A 44 1.73 9.46 -9.84
CA GLU A 44 1.87 10.74 -10.52
C GLU A 44 2.69 11.65 -9.60
N ARG A 45 3.91 11.94 -10.04
CA ARG A 45 4.86 12.67 -9.20
C ARG A 45 4.33 14.09 -9.08
N LYS A 46 3.92 14.48 -7.88
CA LYS A 46 3.55 15.87 -7.56
C LYS A 46 4.73 16.77 -7.94
N ARG A 47 4.52 17.68 -8.89
CA ARG A 47 5.51 18.69 -9.29
C ARG A 47 5.19 19.99 -8.56
N SER A 48 6.18 20.55 -7.87
CA SER A 48 6.07 21.90 -7.33
C SER A 48 6.34 22.92 -8.42
N ILE A 49 5.51 23.96 -8.50
CA ILE A 49 5.66 25.07 -9.43
C ILE A 49 5.74 26.36 -8.61
N THR A 50 6.68 27.23 -8.98
CA THR A 50 6.81 28.58 -8.42
C THR A 50 6.44 29.59 -9.49
N PHE A 51 5.59 30.54 -9.14
CA PHE A 51 5.16 31.61 -10.04
C PHE A 51 5.00 32.92 -9.25
N SER A 52 5.22 34.04 -9.92
CA SER A 52 5.12 35.37 -9.33
C SER A 52 3.69 35.88 -9.45
N ILE A 53 3.15 36.38 -8.34
CA ILE A 53 1.85 37.05 -8.27
C ILE A 53 1.95 38.28 -7.39
N THR A 54 1.01 39.19 -7.59
CA THR A 54 0.85 40.34 -6.70
C THR A 54 0.19 39.94 -5.38
N GLU A 55 0.44 40.71 -4.32
CA GLU A 55 -0.17 40.46 -3.00
C GLU A 55 -1.70 40.52 -3.05
N SER A 56 -2.27 41.42 -3.87
CA SER A 56 -3.72 41.54 -4.03
C SER A 56 -4.34 40.31 -4.71
N GLN A 57 -3.64 39.71 -5.67
CA GLN A 57 -4.05 38.45 -6.28
C GLN A 57 -3.98 37.30 -5.29
N LEU A 58 -2.90 37.22 -4.48
CA LEU A 58 -2.77 36.21 -3.43
C LEU A 58 -3.94 36.26 -2.44
N LYS A 59 -4.29 37.46 -1.94
CA LYS A 59 -5.42 37.65 -1.02
C LYS A 59 -6.76 37.23 -1.63
N LYS A 60 -7.00 37.57 -2.90
CA LYS A 60 -8.20 37.14 -3.64
C LYS A 60 -8.26 35.62 -3.77
N MET A 61 -7.12 34.97 -4.00
CA MET A 61 -7.01 33.52 -4.14
C MET A 61 -7.29 32.81 -2.82
N ASP A 62 -6.71 33.30 -1.72
CA ASP A 62 -6.94 32.76 -0.37
C ASP A 62 -8.43 32.87 0.01
N LYS A 63 -9.05 34.03 -0.26
CA LYS A 63 -10.49 34.24 -0.02
C LYS A 63 -11.36 33.27 -0.82
N LYS A 64 -11.10 33.13 -2.13
CA LYS A 64 -11.85 32.20 -2.99
C LYS A 64 -11.67 30.74 -2.58
N ALA A 65 -10.46 30.34 -2.20
CA ALA A 65 -10.20 28.98 -1.74
C ALA A 65 -11.05 28.64 -0.49
N LEU A 66 -11.12 29.58 0.46
CA LEU A 66 -11.94 29.44 1.67
C LEU A 66 -13.44 29.41 1.37
N GLU A 67 -13.93 30.33 0.52
CA GLU A 67 -15.34 30.40 0.12
C GLU A 67 -15.84 29.10 -0.55
N ASN A 68 -14.96 28.42 -1.30
CA ASN A 68 -15.29 27.16 -1.97
C ASN A 68 -14.96 25.93 -1.12
N GLY A 69 -14.54 26.10 0.14
CA GLY A 69 -14.28 24.98 1.06
C GLY A 69 -13.01 24.18 0.79
N PHE A 70 -12.05 24.72 0.02
CA PHE A 70 -10.77 24.06 -0.21
C PHE A 70 -9.87 24.13 1.02
N LYS A 71 -9.19 23.02 1.33
CA LYS A 71 -8.31 22.93 2.50
C LYS A 71 -7.05 23.78 2.35
N ASN A 72 -6.57 23.94 1.12
CA ASN A 72 -5.37 24.72 0.82
C ASN A 72 -5.41 25.30 -0.60
N ARG A 73 -4.53 26.27 -0.85
CA ARG A 73 -4.38 26.91 -2.17
C ARG A 73 -4.02 25.93 -3.27
N SER A 74 -3.23 24.90 -2.98
CA SER A 74 -2.77 23.94 -3.99
C SER A 74 -3.94 23.10 -4.50
N GLU A 75 -4.84 22.63 -3.63
CA GLU A 75 -6.07 21.92 -4.01
C GLU A 75 -7.00 22.81 -4.83
N PHE A 76 -7.17 24.07 -4.42
CA PHE A 76 -7.95 25.05 -5.18
C PHE A 76 -7.39 25.24 -6.60
N LEU A 77 -6.07 25.42 -6.73
CA LEU A 77 -5.42 25.60 -8.03
C LEU A 77 -5.46 24.32 -8.88
N SER A 78 -5.26 23.15 -8.28
CA SER A 78 -5.41 21.87 -8.97
C SER A 78 -6.82 21.71 -9.53
N SER A 79 -7.85 22.02 -8.73
CA SER A 79 -9.24 21.95 -9.19
C SER A 79 -9.55 22.89 -10.35
N ILE A 80 -8.88 24.05 -10.44
CA ILE A 80 -9.03 24.96 -11.58
C ILE A 80 -8.36 24.37 -12.82
N ILE A 81 -7.16 23.82 -12.69
CA ILE A 81 -6.41 23.23 -13.81
C ILE A 81 -7.15 22.03 -14.39
N ASP A 82 -7.71 21.17 -13.53
CA ASP A 82 -8.46 19.99 -13.95
C ASP A 82 -9.79 20.34 -14.65
N ALA A 83 -10.31 21.56 -14.44
CA ALA A 83 -11.55 22.04 -15.05
C ALA A 83 -11.34 22.76 -16.40
N ILE A 84 -10.09 22.94 -16.85
CA ILE A 84 -9.73 23.54 -18.15
C ILE A 84 -9.65 22.44 -19.20
#